data_AF-A0A834GPU7-F1
#
_entry.id   AF-A0A834GPU7-F1
#
_cell.length_a   1.000
_cell.length_b   1.000
_cell.length_c   1.000
_cell.angle_alpha   90.00
_cell.angle_beta   90.00
_cell.angle_gamma   90.00
#
_symmetry.space_group_name_H-M   'P 1'
#
loop_
_entity.id
_entity.type
_entity.pdbx_description
1 polymer ?
#
loop_
_entity_poly.entity_id
_entity_poly.type
_entity_poly.pdbx_seq_one_letter_code
_entity_poly.pdbx_strand_id
1 'polypeptide(L)'
;MFGFPTHFPKYPTKTQFISYLESYAEHFSIEPRFRQAEEKAEFDSRIGFWRVRTQDCEYFSQWLIVATGENAEPFEPDIQGIEKFEGIKVHTSGYISGCEFRNQRVLVVGCGNSGNTDKLGLWRPKTGPIELKNATGKTPVLDVGALSQIKSGKIKVVEGVREITRKGAKFRDGQEKEYDSIILATGYRSNVPCWLKCSDFFAEDGMPKTPFPNSWKGEKGLYTVSFTKRGLLGTASDSINIARDIADFSNFIQPPTLMWRWAHVSQCWARAIFTVGGGQRWNWRVRLVVVDASACRPRLCSAASFVDLLDTIVFLFGIFLIS
;
A
#
# COMPACT_ATOMS: atom_id res chain seq x y z
N MET A 1 -23.07 -12.01 -11.06
CA MET A 1 -21.86 -11.77 -10.24
C MET A 1 -20.65 -12.26 -11.00
N PHE A 2 -19.67 -11.41 -11.27
CA PHE A 2 -18.41 -11.84 -11.88
C PHE A 2 -17.54 -12.56 -10.84
N GLY A 3 -17.21 -13.82 -11.08
CA GLY A 3 -16.41 -14.66 -10.17
C GLY A 3 -14.91 -14.43 -10.33
N PHE A 4 -14.11 -14.82 -9.34
CA PHE A 4 -12.67 -14.92 -9.52
C PHE A 4 -12.34 -16.16 -10.37
N PRO A 5 -11.34 -16.14 -11.28
CA PRO A 5 -11.13 -17.25 -12.22
C PRO A 5 -10.71 -18.54 -11.50
N THR A 6 -11.45 -19.63 -11.71
CA THR A 6 -11.24 -20.93 -11.05
C THR A 6 -9.94 -21.63 -11.46
N HIS A 7 -9.33 -21.21 -12.57
CA HIS A 7 -8.05 -21.72 -13.07
C HIS A 7 -6.83 -20.93 -12.55
N PHE A 8 -7.04 -19.84 -11.79
CA PHE A 8 -5.93 -19.14 -11.14
C PHE A 8 -5.47 -19.88 -9.87
N PRO A 9 -4.16 -19.84 -9.55
CA PRO A 9 -3.67 -20.32 -8.27
C PRO A 9 -4.23 -19.49 -7.10
N LYS A 10 -4.26 -20.07 -5.90
CA LYS A 10 -4.71 -19.41 -4.65
C LYS A 10 -4.05 -18.04 -4.39
N TYR A 11 -2.81 -17.87 -4.86
CA TYR A 11 -2.12 -16.59 -4.89
C TYR A 11 -1.79 -16.27 -6.36
N PRO A 12 -2.55 -15.38 -7.03
CA PRO A 12 -2.33 -15.03 -8.43
C PRO A 12 -1.01 -14.24 -8.60
N THR A 13 -0.41 -14.33 -9.79
CA THR A 13 0.66 -13.39 -10.16
C THR A 13 0.11 -11.99 -10.40
N LYS A 14 0.98 -10.97 -10.37
CA LYS A 14 0.60 -9.58 -10.73
C LYS A 14 -0.12 -9.52 -12.08
N THR A 15 0.38 -10.23 -13.09
CA THR A 15 -0.20 -10.26 -14.44
C THR A 15 -1.57 -10.94 -14.47
N GLN A 16 -1.76 -12.03 -13.74
CA GLN A 16 -3.07 -12.68 -13.59
C GLN A 16 -4.09 -11.76 -12.89
N PHE A 17 -3.67 -11.04 -11.84
CA PHE A 17 -4.55 -10.12 -11.15
C PHE A 17 -4.92 -8.90 -12.01
N ILE A 18 -3.98 -8.39 -12.82
CA ILE A 18 -4.26 -7.34 -13.82
C ILE A 18 -5.31 -7.83 -14.83
N SER A 19 -5.12 -9.00 -15.46
CA SER A 19 -6.08 -9.47 -16.47
C SER A 19 -7.47 -9.78 -15.90
N TYR A 20 -7.56 -10.17 -14.62
CA TYR A 20 -8.84 -10.23 -13.92
C TYR A 20 -9.52 -8.85 -13.80
N LEU A 21 -8.79 -7.79 -13.48
CA LEU A 21 -9.33 -6.42 -13.40
C LEU A 21 -9.71 -5.87 -14.77
N GLU A 22 -8.94 -6.19 -15.82
CA GLU A 22 -9.25 -5.82 -17.21
C GLU A 22 -10.55 -6.47 -17.68
N SER A 23 -10.70 -7.80 -17.54
CA SER A 23 -11.95 -8.50 -17.86
C SER A 23 -13.12 -8.10 -16.93
N TYR A 24 -12.85 -7.66 -15.70
CA TYR A 24 -13.88 -7.10 -14.81
C TYR A 24 -14.41 -5.77 -15.36
N ALA A 25 -13.52 -4.87 -15.78
CA ALA A 25 -13.89 -3.58 -16.36
C ALA A 25 -14.67 -3.77 -17.68
N GLU A 26 -14.20 -4.65 -18.56
CA GLU A 26 -14.87 -5.02 -19.80
C GLU A 26 -16.29 -5.58 -19.56
N HIS A 27 -16.42 -6.59 -18.68
CA HIS A 27 -17.70 -7.26 -18.38
C HIS A 27 -18.78 -6.32 -17.82
N PHE A 28 -18.38 -5.25 -17.13
CA PHE A 28 -19.29 -4.25 -16.57
C PHE A 28 -19.30 -2.91 -17.33
N SER A 29 -18.63 -2.84 -18.48
CA SER A 29 -18.50 -1.63 -19.31
C SER A 29 -18.01 -0.41 -18.53
N ILE A 30 -17.00 -0.61 -17.70
CA ILE A 30 -16.33 0.43 -16.91
C ILE A 30 -15.19 1.00 -17.74
N GLU A 31 -15.16 2.32 -17.92
CA GLU A 31 -14.12 3.03 -18.68
C GLU A 31 -13.34 4.01 -17.76
N PRO A 32 -12.30 3.55 -17.03
CA PRO A 32 -11.53 4.43 -16.16
C PRO A 32 -10.65 5.41 -16.95
N ARG A 33 -10.69 6.69 -16.60
CA ARG A 33 -9.80 7.71 -17.17
C ARG A 33 -8.46 7.73 -16.45
N PHE A 34 -7.50 6.97 -16.96
CA PHE A 34 -6.12 6.93 -16.44
C PHE A 34 -5.32 8.20 -16.77
N ARG A 35 -4.21 8.43 -16.05
CA ARG A 35 -3.36 9.63 -16.15
C ARG A 35 -4.15 10.94 -15.89
N GLN A 36 -4.95 10.94 -14.84
CA GLN A 36 -5.76 12.07 -14.40
C GLN A 36 -5.42 12.41 -12.95
N ALA A 37 -4.16 12.79 -12.72
CA ALA A 37 -3.68 13.13 -11.39
C ALA A 37 -4.42 14.37 -10.86
N GLU A 38 -5.01 14.24 -9.67
CA GLU A 38 -5.81 15.26 -9.02
C GLU A 38 -4.92 16.33 -8.39
N GLU A 39 -4.96 17.55 -8.92
CA GLU A 39 -4.27 18.70 -8.33
C GLU A 39 -5.04 19.28 -7.14
N LYS A 40 -6.37 19.32 -7.27
CA LYS A 40 -7.26 19.91 -6.28
C LYS A 40 -8.68 19.36 -6.40
N ALA A 41 -9.30 19.01 -5.28
CA ALA A 41 -10.73 18.77 -5.18
C ALA A 41 -11.34 19.68 -4.10
N GLU A 42 -12.42 20.40 -4.42
CA GLU A 42 -13.13 21.26 -3.47
C GLU A 42 -14.64 21.30 -3.76
N PHE A 43 -15.47 21.51 -2.73
CA PHE A 43 -16.92 21.67 -2.92
C PHE A 43 -17.27 23.15 -3.12
N ASP A 44 -17.86 23.48 -4.26
CA ASP A 44 -18.33 24.83 -4.56
C ASP A 44 -19.78 25.00 -4.08
N SER A 45 -19.94 25.57 -2.89
CA SER A 45 -21.23 25.79 -2.23
C SER A 45 -22.18 26.73 -2.97
N ARG A 46 -21.71 27.45 -4.00
CA ARG A 46 -22.53 28.37 -4.81
C ARG A 46 -23.33 27.63 -5.88
N ILE A 47 -22.82 26.49 -6.34
CA ILE A 47 -23.46 25.63 -7.35
C ILE A 47 -23.95 24.31 -6.76
N GLY A 48 -23.38 23.85 -5.63
CA GLY A 48 -23.76 22.59 -4.97
C GLY A 48 -23.03 21.36 -5.51
N PHE A 49 -21.88 21.53 -6.16
CA PHE A 49 -21.11 20.45 -6.80
C PHE A 49 -19.66 20.43 -6.30
N TRP A 50 -19.06 19.24 -6.27
CA TRP A 50 -17.61 19.06 -6.23
C TRP A 50 -16.99 19.50 -7.54
N ARG A 51 -15.92 20.28 -7.43
CA ARG A 51 -15.04 20.73 -8.51
C ARG A 51 -13.69 20.03 -8.35
N VAL A 52 -13.34 19.18 -9.29
CA VAL A 52 -12.08 18.40 -9.29
C VAL A 52 -11.23 18.83 -10.49
N ARG A 53 -10.01 19.30 -10.22
CA ARG A 53 -9.04 19.69 -11.25
C ARG A 53 -7.97 18.62 -11.40
N THR A 54 -7.72 18.26 -12.65
CA THR A 54 -6.56 17.48 -13.09
C THR A 54 -5.69 18.35 -14.00
N GLN A 55 -4.52 17.85 -14.37
CA GLN A 55 -3.54 18.56 -15.20
C GLN A 55 -4.10 19.12 -16.52
N ASP A 56 -5.07 18.42 -17.13
CA ASP A 56 -5.61 18.75 -18.46
C ASP A 56 -7.04 19.33 -18.44
N CYS A 57 -7.81 19.14 -17.36
CA CYS A 57 -9.24 19.43 -17.34
C CYS A 57 -9.85 19.57 -15.94
N GLU A 58 -11.14 19.94 -15.91
CA GLU A 58 -11.88 20.18 -14.68
C GLU A 58 -13.26 19.51 -14.72
N TYR A 59 -13.58 18.75 -13.68
CA TYR A 59 -14.80 17.95 -13.56
C TYR A 59 -15.74 18.53 -12.50
N PHE A 60 -17.05 18.41 -12.76
CA PHE A 60 -18.11 18.81 -11.83
C PHE A 60 -19.01 17.60 -11.53
N SER A 61 -19.25 17.32 -10.25
CA SER A 61 -20.05 16.17 -9.80
C SER A 61 -20.83 16.47 -8.52
N GLN A 62 -22.03 15.88 -8.35
CA GLN A 62 -22.77 15.96 -7.08
C GLN A 62 -22.11 15.13 -5.96
N TRP A 63 -21.35 14.09 -6.35
CA TRP A 63 -20.69 13.16 -5.43
C TRP A 63 -19.21 13.04 -5.73
N LEU A 64 -18.38 12.90 -4.68
CA LEU A 64 -16.95 12.64 -4.78
C LEU A 64 -16.62 11.39 -3.96
N ILE A 65 -16.15 10.33 -4.63
CA ILE A 65 -15.72 9.09 -3.98
C ILE A 65 -14.20 9.07 -3.90
N VAL A 66 -13.64 9.24 -2.71
CA VAL A 66 -12.20 9.17 -2.46
C VAL A 66 -11.78 7.70 -2.41
N ALA A 67 -11.16 7.22 -3.48
CA ALA A 67 -10.78 5.81 -3.67
C ALA A 67 -9.26 5.55 -3.68
N THR A 68 -8.44 6.54 -3.30
CA THR A 68 -6.97 6.42 -3.25
C THR A 68 -6.49 5.46 -2.15
N GLY A 69 -7.30 5.21 -1.12
CA GLY A 69 -6.99 4.36 0.01
C GLY A 69 -5.94 4.92 0.98
N GLU A 70 -5.71 4.18 2.06
CA GLU A 70 -4.74 4.51 3.11
C GLU A 70 -3.26 4.39 2.70
N ASN A 71 -2.99 3.70 1.58
CA ASN A 71 -1.65 3.49 1.03
C ASN A 71 -1.54 4.20 -0.34
N ALA A 72 -1.31 5.52 -0.33
CA ALA A 72 -1.27 6.36 -1.54
C ALA A 72 0.10 7.02 -1.75
N GLU A 73 0.69 7.64 -0.73
CA GLU A 73 1.97 8.34 -0.82
C GLU A 73 3.11 7.73 -0.01
N PRO A 74 4.35 7.90 -0.51
CA PRO A 74 5.61 7.72 0.20
C PRO A 74 5.68 8.31 1.60
N PHE A 75 5.63 7.46 2.62
CA PHE A 75 6.14 7.80 3.94
C PHE A 75 7.66 7.61 4.00
N GLU A 76 8.42 8.70 3.86
CA GLU A 76 9.82 8.73 4.27
C GLU A 76 9.93 9.31 5.69
N PRO A 77 10.52 8.57 6.64
CA PRO A 77 10.73 9.04 8.00
C PRO A 77 11.96 9.93 8.04
N ASP A 78 11.94 10.90 8.94
CA ASP A 78 13.19 11.50 9.38
C ASP A 78 14.01 10.45 10.15
N ILE A 79 15.26 10.23 9.71
CA ILE A 79 16.26 9.41 10.38
C ILE A 79 17.55 10.20 10.32
N GLN A 80 18.02 10.65 11.48
CA GLN A 80 19.28 11.39 11.64
C GLN A 80 20.40 10.85 10.74
N GLY A 81 20.95 11.70 9.86
CA GLY A 81 22.07 11.38 9.00
C GLY A 81 21.73 10.64 7.69
N ILE A 82 20.45 10.34 7.42
CA ILE A 82 20.01 9.73 6.15
C ILE A 82 20.39 10.55 4.92
N GLU A 83 20.55 11.85 5.08
CA GLU A 83 21.01 12.82 4.09
C GLU A 83 22.52 12.76 3.82
N LYS A 84 23.32 12.16 4.72
CA LYS A 84 24.79 12.06 4.62
C LYS A 84 25.30 10.78 3.95
N PHE A 85 24.42 9.81 3.69
CA PHE A 85 24.78 8.50 3.15
C PHE A 85 25.14 8.56 1.66
N GLU A 86 26.32 8.07 1.30
CA GLU A 86 26.86 8.14 -0.07
C GLU A 86 26.46 6.95 -0.97
N GLY A 87 25.96 5.87 -0.38
CA GLY A 87 25.47 4.70 -1.12
C GLY A 87 24.05 4.87 -1.68
N ILE A 88 23.51 3.81 -2.30
CA ILE A 88 22.18 3.88 -2.92
C ILE A 88 21.09 3.92 -1.85
N LYS A 89 20.24 4.95 -1.88
CA LYS A 89 18.95 4.99 -1.17
C LYS A 89 17.82 4.76 -2.16
N VAL A 90 17.04 3.71 -1.94
CA VAL A 90 15.88 3.35 -2.80
C VAL A 90 14.73 2.82 -1.94
N HIS A 91 13.58 2.62 -2.57
CA HIS A 91 12.37 2.08 -1.98
C HIS A 91 11.99 0.69 -2.44
N THR A 92 11.25 -0.10 -1.65
CA THR A 92 10.45 -1.24 -2.15
C THR A 92 9.50 -0.94 -3.33
N SER A 93 9.24 0.34 -3.65
CA SER A 93 8.37 0.78 -4.75
C SER A 93 9.04 1.73 -5.76
N GLY A 94 10.36 1.88 -5.63
CA GLY A 94 11.30 2.20 -6.70
C GLY A 94 12.25 1.03 -6.99
N TYR A 95 12.10 -0.07 -6.26
CA TYR A 95 12.81 -1.34 -6.40
C TYR A 95 12.10 -2.18 -7.44
N ILE A 96 12.87 -2.73 -8.37
CA ILE A 96 12.35 -3.50 -9.49
C ILE A 96 12.76 -4.97 -9.35
N SER A 97 14.00 -5.24 -8.94
CA SER A 97 14.51 -6.60 -8.67
C SER A 97 15.79 -6.57 -7.84
N GLY A 98 16.16 -7.72 -7.26
CA GLY A 98 17.38 -7.87 -6.48
C GLY A 98 18.69 -7.74 -7.29
N CYS A 99 18.60 -7.71 -8.62
CA CYS A 99 19.74 -7.62 -9.53
C CYS A 99 20.61 -6.38 -9.30
N GLU A 100 20.00 -5.23 -9.01
CA GLU A 100 20.69 -3.93 -8.83
C GLU A 100 21.55 -3.88 -7.55
N PHE A 101 21.29 -4.79 -6.61
CA PHE A 101 21.92 -4.85 -5.28
C PHE A 101 22.93 -5.99 -5.16
N ARG A 102 23.27 -6.64 -6.28
CA ARG A 102 24.08 -7.85 -6.29
C ARG A 102 25.48 -7.61 -5.72
N ASN A 103 25.90 -8.50 -4.83
CA ASN A 103 27.18 -8.47 -4.09
C ASN A 103 27.35 -7.27 -3.13
N GLN A 104 26.28 -6.51 -2.83
CA GLN A 104 26.31 -5.37 -1.91
C GLN A 104 25.89 -5.77 -0.49
N ARG A 105 26.36 -5.01 0.50
CA ARG A 105 25.83 -5.00 1.88
C ARG A 105 24.55 -4.17 1.90
N VAL A 106 23.40 -4.84 1.89
CA VAL A 106 22.08 -4.20 1.84
C VAL A 106 21.47 -4.11 3.24
N LEU A 107 21.05 -2.91 3.60
CA LEU A 107 20.27 -2.63 4.80
C LEU A 107 18.80 -2.43 4.40
N VAL A 108 17.92 -3.38 4.71
CA VAL A 108 16.48 -3.25 4.43
C VAL A 108 15.80 -2.72 5.68
N VAL A 109 15.11 -1.59 5.56
CA VAL A 109 14.65 -0.79 6.70
C VAL A 109 13.13 -0.87 6.78
N GLY A 110 12.65 -2.07 7.14
CA GLY A 110 11.25 -2.49 7.27
C GLY A 110 11.03 -3.60 8.29
N CYS A 111 9.94 -3.55 9.07
CA CYS A 111 9.51 -4.64 9.96
C CYS A 111 7.99 -4.79 9.92
N GLY A 112 7.54 -5.85 9.25
CA GLY A 112 6.16 -6.31 9.33
C GLY A 112 5.97 -7.20 10.56
N ASN A 113 4.75 -7.18 11.11
CA ASN A 113 4.38 -7.97 12.28
C ASN A 113 4.32 -9.48 11.92
N SER A 114 5.26 -10.27 12.41
CA SER A 114 5.31 -11.73 12.23
C SER A 114 4.79 -12.48 13.48
N GLY A 115 4.82 -13.81 13.46
CA GLY A 115 4.26 -14.68 14.50
C GLY A 115 5.15 -14.85 15.74
N ASN A 116 5.21 -16.05 16.32
CA ASN A 116 6.15 -16.34 17.40
C ASN A 116 7.54 -16.64 16.84
N THR A 117 8.39 -15.60 16.84
CA THR A 117 9.73 -15.64 16.23
C THR A 117 10.80 -14.99 17.11
N ASP A 118 10.54 -14.85 18.42
CA ASP A 118 11.44 -14.19 19.39
C ASP A 118 12.87 -14.77 19.36
N LYS A 119 12.98 -16.10 19.23
CA LYS A 119 14.25 -16.84 19.11
C LYS A 119 15.06 -16.53 17.83
N LEU A 120 14.53 -15.70 16.93
CA LEU A 120 15.12 -15.26 15.67
C LEU A 120 15.23 -13.73 15.59
N GLY A 121 15.06 -13.02 16.72
CA GLY A 121 15.11 -11.56 16.80
C GLY A 121 13.83 -10.84 16.36
N LEU A 122 12.74 -11.56 16.09
CA LEU A 122 11.48 -11.00 15.58
C LEU A 122 10.36 -11.14 16.63
N TRP A 123 10.06 -10.03 17.32
CA TRP A 123 9.14 -9.98 18.46
C TRP A 123 7.75 -10.52 18.17
N ARG A 124 7.26 -11.43 19.02
CA ARG A 124 5.89 -11.93 18.98
C ARG A 124 4.88 -10.90 19.54
N PRO A 125 3.86 -10.50 18.76
CA PRO A 125 2.72 -9.76 19.29
C PRO A 125 1.98 -10.54 20.40
N LYS A 126 1.67 -9.85 21.51
CA LYS A 126 0.77 -10.38 22.56
C LYS A 126 -0.67 -10.54 22.04
N THR A 127 -1.09 -9.60 21.19
CA THR A 127 -2.40 -9.49 20.52
C THR A 127 -2.50 -10.48 19.36
N GLY A 128 -3.68 -11.07 19.12
CA GLY A 128 -3.87 -12.04 18.02
C GLY A 128 -3.74 -11.37 16.64
N PRO A 129 -3.34 -12.06 15.55
CA PRO A 129 -3.08 -11.41 14.25
C PRO A 129 -4.29 -10.67 13.64
N ILE A 130 -5.52 -11.18 13.82
CA ILE A 130 -6.75 -10.54 13.36
C ILE A 130 -7.12 -9.34 14.23
N GLU A 131 -6.96 -9.47 15.54
CA GLU A 131 -7.17 -8.41 16.53
C GLU A 131 -6.17 -7.26 16.34
N LEU A 132 -4.91 -7.58 16.05
CA LEU A 132 -3.84 -6.63 15.73
C LEU A 132 -4.12 -5.88 14.42
N LYS A 133 -4.64 -6.56 13.38
CA LYS A 133 -5.12 -5.87 12.17
C LYS A 133 -6.30 -4.96 12.48
N ASN A 134 -7.30 -5.43 13.22
CA ASN A 134 -8.46 -4.61 13.60
C ASN A 134 -8.09 -3.37 14.44
N ALA A 135 -7.08 -3.49 15.33
CA ALA A 135 -6.66 -2.41 16.23
C ALA A 135 -5.63 -1.44 15.63
N THR A 136 -4.84 -1.87 14.63
CA THR A 136 -3.70 -1.07 14.10
C THR A 136 -3.68 -0.90 12.58
N GLY A 137 -4.51 -1.64 11.85
CA GLY A 137 -4.47 -1.78 10.39
C GLY A 137 -3.33 -2.62 9.83
N LYS A 138 -2.32 -2.96 10.64
CA LYS A 138 -1.13 -3.67 10.16
C LYS A 138 -1.47 -5.13 9.84
N THR A 139 -1.55 -5.43 8.54
CA THR A 139 -1.64 -6.81 8.02
C THR A 139 -0.45 -7.64 8.53
N PRO A 140 -0.68 -8.87 9.04
CA PRO A 140 0.40 -9.78 9.45
C PRO A 140 1.25 -10.24 8.26
N VAL A 141 2.55 -10.50 8.51
CA VAL A 141 3.48 -10.98 7.48
C VAL A 141 3.15 -12.42 7.08
N LEU A 142 2.86 -12.62 5.79
CA LEU A 142 2.71 -13.94 5.17
C LEU A 142 4.08 -14.44 4.69
N ASP A 143 4.85 -15.14 5.54
CA ASP A 143 6.17 -15.66 5.16
C ASP A 143 6.09 -16.61 3.94
N VAL A 144 6.86 -16.27 2.90
CA VAL A 144 7.06 -17.10 1.69
C VAL A 144 8.47 -17.69 1.61
N GLY A 145 9.32 -17.47 2.63
CA GLY A 145 10.63 -18.13 2.73
C GLY A 145 11.69 -17.39 3.55
N ALA A 146 11.49 -16.13 3.93
CA ALA A 146 12.50 -15.38 4.70
C ALA A 146 12.78 -16.03 6.06
N LEU A 147 11.81 -16.69 6.70
CA LEU A 147 12.06 -17.41 7.95
C LEU A 147 13.12 -18.52 7.78
N SER A 148 13.19 -19.15 6.61
CA SER A 148 14.23 -20.13 6.25
C SER A 148 15.59 -19.47 6.01
N GLN A 149 15.59 -18.30 5.37
CA GLN A 149 16.81 -17.54 5.07
C GLN A 149 17.40 -16.83 6.31
N ILE A 150 16.55 -16.50 7.31
CA ILE A 150 16.95 -16.08 8.66
C ILE A 150 17.56 -17.26 9.43
N LYS A 151 16.89 -18.41 9.46
CA LYS A 151 17.40 -19.63 10.13
C LYS A 151 18.72 -20.13 9.55
N SER A 152 18.99 -19.87 8.27
CA SER A 152 20.27 -20.18 7.59
C SER A 152 21.28 -19.02 7.60
N GLY A 153 21.00 -17.92 8.32
CA GLY A 153 21.94 -16.83 8.57
C GLY A 153 22.26 -15.90 7.39
N LYS A 154 21.66 -16.13 6.20
CA LYS A 154 21.77 -15.23 5.05
C LYS A 154 21.07 -13.89 5.30
N ILE A 155 20.01 -13.94 6.11
CA ILE A 155 19.33 -12.77 6.65
C ILE A 155 19.70 -12.65 8.13
N LYS A 156 20.28 -11.52 8.52
CA LYS A 156 20.62 -11.19 9.90
C LYS A 156 19.65 -10.12 10.40
N VAL A 157 18.81 -10.45 11.38
CA VAL A 157 17.98 -9.44 12.06
C VAL A 157 18.90 -8.61 12.97
N VAL A 158 18.65 -7.30 13.05
CA VAL A 158 19.43 -6.37 13.88
C VAL A 158 18.50 -5.37 14.58
N GLU A 159 19.03 -4.69 15.59
CA GLU A 159 18.33 -3.64 16.31
C GLU A 159 17.91 -2.45 15.43
N GLY A 160 17.03 -1.60 15.97
CA GLY A 160 16.61 -0.38 15.28
C GLY A 160 17.79 0.58 15.05
N VAL A 161 17.88 1.17 13.86
CA VAL A 161 18.82 2.26 13.57
C VAL A 161 18.54 3.47 14.46
N ARG A 162 19.63 4.07 14.94
CA ARG A 162 19.69 5.33 15.68
C ARG A 162 20.11 6.49 14.77
N GLU A 163 21.13 6.28 13.95
CA GLU A 163 21.70 7.27 13.03
C GLU A 163 22.19 6.54 11.77
N ILE A 164 21.98 7.13 10.59
CA ILE A 164 22.66 6.73 9.36
C ILE A 164 23.97 7.51 9.25
N THR A 165 25.06 6.83 8.91
CA THR A 165 26.39 7.43 8.78
C THR A 165 26.81 7.46 7.32
N ARG A 166 27.89 8.18 6.99
CA ARG A 166 28.31 8.45 5.60
C ARG A 166 28.43 7.18 4.73
N LYS A 167 28.83 6.06 5.35
CA LYS A 167 29.02 4.75 4.71
C LYS A 167 28.14 3.62 5.29
N GLY A 168 27.17 3.92 6.15
CA GLY A 168 26.56 2.86 6.96
C GLY A 168 25.50 3.31 7.94
N ALA A 169 25.37 2.60 9.06
CA ALA A 169 24.41 2.92 10.10
C ALA A 169 24.87 2.51 11.50
N LYS A 170 24.49 3.32 12.48
CA LYS A 170 24.57 3.04 13.93
C LYS A 170 23.24 2.53 14.45
N PHE A 171 23.30 1.48 15.25
CA PHE A 171 22.14 0.78 15.81
C PHE A 171 21.93 1.11 17.30
N ARG A 172 20.75 0.76 17.83
CA ARG A 172 20.36 1.02 19.23
C ARG A 172 21.18 0.25 20.27
N ASP A 173 21.79 -0.86 19.87
CA ASP A 173 22.75 -1.64 20.67
C ASP A 173 24.17 -1.03 20.69
N GLY A 174 24.39 0.08 19.97
CA GLY A 174 25.68 0.75 19.88
C GLY A 174 26.60 0.21 18.77
N GLN A 175 26.21 -0.82 18.02
CA GLN A 175 27.00 -1.28 16.87
C GLN A 175 26.96 -0.24 15.73
N GLU A 176 28.06 -0.08 15.00
CA GLU A 176 28.09 0.57 13.69
C GLU A 176 28.52 -0.43 12.62
N LYS A 177 27.86 -0.41 11.46
CA LYS A 177 28.17 -1.28 10.31
C LYS A 177 28.06 -0.49 9.01
N GLU A 178 28.96 -0.77 8.08
CA GLU A 178 28.91 -0.22 6.72
C GLU A 178 27.88 -0.92 5.84
N TYR A 179 27.25 -0.15 4.95
CA TYR A 179 26.29 -0.60 3.95
C TYR A 179 26.50 0.16 2.64
N ASP A 180 26.37 -0.54 1.52
CA ASP A 180 26.55 0.03 0.19
C ASP A 180 25.20 0.51 -0.38
N SER A 181 24.10 -0.07 0.13
CA SER A 181 22.72 0.27 -0.22
C SER A 181 21.79 0.19 0.99
N ILE A 182 20.82 1.11 1.07
CA ILE A 182 19.75 1.09 2.08
C ILE A 182 18.37 1.15 1.40
N ILE A 183 17.62 0.06 1.50
CA ILE A 183 16.24 -0.05 1.04
C ILE A 183 15.32 0.47 2.15
N LEU A 184 14.61 1.56 1.86
CA LEU A 184 13.43 2.05 2.58
C LEU A 184 12.30 0.95 2.55
N ALA A 185 11.59 0.64 3.66
CA ALA A 185 10.44 -0.31 3.70
C ALA A 185 9.41 -0.23 4.91
N THR A 186 8.72 0.87 5.25
CA THR A 186 7.60 0.93 6.25
C THR A 186 6.31 0.26 5.81
N GLY A 187 5.91 0.47 4.56
CA GLY A 187 4.51 0.76 4.24
C GLY A 187 4.21 2.27 4.13
N TYR A 188 3.01 2.61 3.65
CA TYR A 188 2.71 3.90 3.04
C TYR A 188 1.95 4.86 3.98
N ARG A 189 1.58 6.04 3.47
CA ARG A 189 0.59 6.95 4.07
C ARG A 189 -0.50 7.34 3.05
N SER A 190 -1.57 7.97 3.51
CA SER A 190 -2.52 8.67 2.63
C SER A 190 -1.96 10.00 2.16
N ASN A 191 -2.46 10.53 1.04
CA ASN A 191 -2.18 11.88 0.57
C ASN A 191 -3.41 12.76 0.36
N VAL A 192 -4.59 12.33 0.83
CA VAL A 192 -5.84 13.07 0.64
C VAL A 192 -5.74 14.56 1.05
N PRO A 193 -5.08 14.95 2.17
CA PRO A 193 -4.91 16.36 2.54
C PRO A 193 -4.12 17.20 1.53
N CYS A 194 -3.27 16.57 0.70
CA CYS A 194 -2.46 17.26 -0.32
C CYS A 194 -3.35 17.88 -1.41
N TRP A 195 -4.43 17.20 -1.82
CA TRP A 195 -5.28 17.62 -2.95
C TRP A 195 -6.73 17.93 -2.56
N LEU A 196 -7.34 17.23 -1.60
CA LEU A 196 -8.71 17.51 -1.13
C LEU A 196 -8.69 18.72 -0.19
N LYS A 197 -9.54 19.72 -0.47
CA LYS A 197 -9.65 20.98 0.28
C LYS A 197 -11.04 21.20 0.84
N CYS A 198 -11.13 22.02 1.88
CA CYS A 198 -12.38 22.44 2.54
C CYS A 198 -13.23 21.26 3.07
N SER A 199 -12.60 20.13 3.39
CA SER A 199 -13.24 18.96 4.00
C SER A 199 -12.63 18.69 5.37
N ASP A 200 -13.44 18.86 6.42
CA ASP A 200 -13.04 18.58 7.80
C ASP A 200 -13.19 17.07 8.16
N PHE A 201 -13.36 16.22 7.16
CA PHE A 201 -13.59 14.78 7.28
C PHE A 201 -12.32 13.96 7.53
N PHE A 202 -11.18 14.43 7.05
CA PHE A 202 -9.88 13.75 7.16
C PHE A 202 -9.02 14.38 8.25
N ALA A 203 -8.19 13.57 8.90
CA ALA A 203 -7.12 14.01 9.79
C ALA A 203 -5.83 14.31 9.01
N GLU A 204 -4.81 14.85 9.69
CA GLU A 204 -3.51 15.21 9.10
C GLU A 204 -2.74 14.01 8.53
N ASP A 205 -2.99 12.79 9.02
CA ASP A 205 -2.45 11.54 8.48
C ASP A 205 -3.14 11.07 7.18
N GLY A 206 -4.18 11.80 6.75
CA GLY A 206 -5.01 11.52 5.59
C GLY A 206 -5.98 10.36 5.77
N MET A 207 -6.26 9.92 6.99
CA MET A 207 -7.35 8.99 7.31
C MET A 207 -8.66 9.74 7.64
N PRO A 208 -9.84 9.16 7.38
CA PRO A 208 -11.10 9.67 7.93
C PRO A 208 -11.05 9.77 9.46
N LYS A 209 -11.53 10.90 10.02
CA LYS A 209 -11.64 11.10 11.47
C LYS A 209 -12.65 10.12 12.12
N THR A 210 -13.68 9.73 11.37
CA THR A 210 -14.68 8.75 11.79
C THR A 210 -14.18 7.33 11.51
N PRO A 211 -14.13 6.43 12.51
CA PRO A 211 -13.68 5.05 12.30
C PRO A 211 -14.74 4.18 11.60
N PHE A 212 -14.30 3.02 11.09
CA PHE A 212 -15.20 1.93 10.65
C PHE A 212 -16.20 1.57 11.78
N PRO A 213 -17.51 1.37 11.49
CA PRO A 213 -18.12 1.19 10.16
C PRO A 213 -18.61 2.47 9.48
N ASN A 214 -18.31 3.66 10.02
CA ASN A 214 -18.89 4.93 9.56
C ASN A 214 -17.89 5.83 8.80
N SER A 215 -16.72 5.31 8.45
CA SER A 215 -15.65 6.00 7.70
C SER A 215 -15.98 6.31 6.23
N TRP A 216 -17.04 5.73 5.67
CA TRP A 216 -17.33 5.76 4.23
C TRP A 216 -18.17 6.96 3.76
N LYS A 217 -18.83 7.70 4.67
CA LYS A 217 -19.72 8.83 4.34
C LYS A 217 -19.33 10.12 5.07
N GLY A 218 -19.05 11.16 4.30
CA GLY A 218 -18.88 12.53 4.76
C GLY A 218 -20.09 13.41 4.43
N GLU A 219 -19.89 14.73 4.53
CA GLU A 219 -20.90 15.72 4.13
C GLU A 219 -20.93 15.94 2.61
N LYS A 220 -21.98 16.62 2.12
CA LYS A 220 -22.01 17.24 0.78
C LYS A 220 -21.74 16.26 -0.38
N GLY A 221 -22.10 14.99 -0.23
CA GLY A 221 -21.83 13.95 -1.24
C GLY A 221 -20.39 13.44 -1.28
N LEU A 222 -19.57 13.74 -0.26
CA LEU A 222 -18.26 13.12 -0.08
C LEU A 222 -18.40 11.70 0.46
N TYR A 223 -17.70 10.76 -0.16
CA TYR A 223 -17.59 9.38 0.27
C TYR A 223 -16.13 8.93 0.27
N THR A 224 -15.81 7.87 1.02
CA THR A 224 -14.47 7.26 1.00
C THR A 224 -14.56 5.74 0.99
N VAL A 225 -13.59 5.09 0.33
CA VAL A 225 -13.50 3.63 0.21
C VAL A 225 -12.05 3.19 0.40
N SER A 226 -11.86 2.05 1.09
CA SER A 226 -10.52 1.47 1.38
C SER A 226 -9.68 2.26 2.39
N PHE A 227 -10.32 2.98 3.32
CA PHE A 227 -9.69 3.64 4.49
C PHE A 227 -10.02 2.92 5.82
N THR A 228 -10.54 1.70 5.73
CA THR A 228 -11.14 0.98 6.87
C THR A 228 -10.14 0.14 7.67
N LYS A 229 -8.86 0.07 7.25
CA LYS A 229 -7.84 -0.82 7.85
C LYS A 229 -8.22 -2.32 7.87
N ARG A 230 -9.29 -2.69 7.16
CA ARG A 230 -9.88 -4.04 7.07
C ARG A 230 -9.66 -4.74 5.72
N GLY A 231 -9.02 -4.07 4.77
CA GLY A 231 -8.70 -4.65 3.46
C GLY A 231 -9.92 -4.79 2.55
N LEU A 232 -9.85 -5.71 1.59
CA LEU A 232 -10.88 -5.93 0.56
C LEU A 232 -12.30 -6.16 1.12
N LEU A 233 -12.44 -6.72 2.32
CA LEU A 233 -13.75 -6.87 2.99
C LEU A 233 -14.32 -5.53 3.47
N GLY A 234 -13.46 -4.62 3.92
CA GLY A 234 -13.82 -3.25 4.25
C GLY A 234 -14.16 -2.44 2.99
N THR A 235 -13.30 -2.49 1.96
CA THR A 235 -13.54 -1.91 0.63
C THR A 235 -14.91 -2.30 0.06
N ALA A 236 -15.24 -3.60 0.09
CA ALA A 236 -16.53 -4.08 -0.39
C ALA A 236 -17.71 -3.57 0.46
N SER A 237 -17.53 -3.45 1.78
CA SER A 237 -18.54 -2.89 2.68
C SER A 237 -18.78 -1.39 2.45
N ASP A 238 -17.71 -0.61 2.28
CA ASP A 238 -17.78 0.82 1.99
C ASP A 238 -18.58 1.05 0.71
N SER A 239 -18.14 0.44 -0.40
CA SER A 239 -18.77 0.64 -1.72
C SER A 239 -20.22 0.15 -1.76
N ILE A 240 -20.59 -0.94 -1.06
CA ILE A 240 -21.98 -1.39 -0.98
C ILE A 240 -22.86 -0.40 -0.19
N ASN A 241 -22.30 0.36 0.74
CA ASN A 241 -23.03 1.40 1.47
C ASN A 241 -23.15 2.69 0.64
N ILE A 242 -22.05 3.15 0.02
CA ILE A 242 -22.04 4.27 -0.93
C ILE A 242 -23.05 4.04 -2.07
N ALA A 243 -23.06 2.81 -2.61
CA ALA A 243 -23.99 2.35 -3.64
C ALA A 243 -25.45 2.57 -3.30
N ARG A 244 -25.84 2.25 -2.06
CA ARG A 244 -27.22 2.40 -1.56
C ARG A 244 -27.55 3.87 -1.33
N ASP A 245 -26.66 4.59 -0.66
CA ASP A 245 -26.86 6.00 -0.30
C ASP A 245 -27.09 6.90 -1.54
N ILE A 246 -26.32 6.67 -2.61
CA ILE A 246 -26.49 7.37 -3.90
C ILE A 246 -27.77 6.92 -4.62
N ALA A 247 -28.14 5.62 -4.55
CA ALA A 247 -29.36 5.11 -5.18
C ALA A 247 -30.63 5.64 -4.48
N ASP A 248 -30.66 5.66 -3.14
CA ASP A 248 -31.77 6.16 -2.35
C ASP A 248 -31.96 7.67 -2.54
N PHE A 249 -30.88 8.44 -2.65
CA PHE A 249 -30.92 9.85 -3.06
C PHE A 249 -31.46 10.03 -4.49
N SER A 250 -31.05 9.17 -5.43
CA SER A 250 -31.51 9.23 -6.83
C SER A 250 -33.00 8.88 -6.98
N ASN A 251 -33.50 7.93 -6.18
CA ASN A 251 -34.92 7.55 -6.11
C ASN A 251 -35.82 8.69 -5.61
N PHE A 252 -35.27 9.69 -4.92
CA PHE A 252 -35.98 10.90 -4.51
C PHE A 252 -36.13 11.94 -5.65
N ILE A 253 -35.42 11.76 -6.77
CA ILE A 253 -35.25 12.79 -7.82
C ILE A 253 -35.77 12.34 -9.20
N GLN A 254 -35.94 11.04 -9.49
CA GLN A 254 -36.36 10.53 -10.81
C GLN A 254 -37.39 9.38 -10.77
N PRO A 255 -38.27 9.26 -11.79
CA PRO A 255 -39.24 8.16 -11.89
C PRO A 255 -38.59 6.81 -12.29
N PRO A 256 -39.27 5.66 -12.10
CA PRO A 256 -38.60 4.35 -11.91
C PRO A 256 -37.90 3.70 -13.11
N THR A 257 -37.83 4.34 -14.29
CA THR A 257 -37.36 3.69 -15.53
C THR A 257 -35.84 3.59 -15.67
N LEU A 258 -35.06 4.35 -14.88
CA LEU A 258 -33.58 4.38 -14.92
C LEU A 258 -32.90 3.47 -13.88
N MET A 259 -33.67 2.87 -12.96
CA MET A 259 -33.20 2.17 -11.76
C MET A 259 -32.14 1.07 -12.04
N TRP A 260 -32.29 0.33 -13.14
CA TRP A 260 -31.49 -0.87 -13.42
C TRP A 260 -30.07 -0.62 -13.94
N ARG A 261 -29.78 0.55 -14.54
CA ARG A 261 -28.42 0.88 -14.99
C ARG A 261 -27.48 1.23 -13.83
N TRP A 262 -27.98 1.97 -12.85
CA TRP A 262 -27.16 2.45 -11.73
C TRP A 262 -26.88 1.37 -10.67
N ALA A 263 -27.86 0.50 -10.37
CA ALA A 263 -27.68 -0.59 -9.41
C ALA A 263 -26.49 -1.54 -9.74
N HIS A 264 -26.21 -1.76 -11.02
CA HIS A 264 -25.06 -2.54 -11.47
C HIS A 264 -23.73 -1.80 -11.29
N VAL A 265 -23.62 -0.56 -11.80
CA VAL A 265 -22.41 0.29 -11.64
C VAL A 265 -22.03 0.40 -10.16
N SER A 266 -23.00 0.60 -9.29
CA SER A 266 -22.78 0.76 -7.86
C SER A 266 -22.24 -0.50 -7.16
N GLN A 267 -22.57 -1.71 -7.64
CA GLN A 267 -21.91 -2.94 -7.15
C GLN A 267 -20.48 -3.11 -7.69
N CYS A 268 -20.08 -2.37 -8.73
CA CYS A 268 -18.78 -2.54 -9.39
C CYS A 268 -17.64 -1.77 -8.72
N TRP A 269 -17.93 -0.60 -8.13
CA TRP A 269 -16.99 0.15 -7.30
C TRP A 269 -16.53 -0.62 -6.04
N ALA A 270 -17.12 -1.78 -5.73
CA ALA A 270 -16.74 -2.65 -4.62
C ALA A 270 -15.57 -3.60 -4.90
N ARG A 271 -15.06 -3.67 -6.15
CA ARG A 271 -14.03 -4.66 -6.54
C ARG A 271 -12.90 -4.17 -7.45
N ALA A 272 -12.96 -2.94 -7.94
CA ALA A 272 -11.98 -2.39 -8.89
C ALA A 272 -11.12 -1.27 -8.27
N ILE A 273 -10.28 -1.60 -7.29
CA ILE A 273 -9.24 -0.70 -6.76
C ILE A 273 -7.92 -1.46 -6.67
N PHE A 274 -7.10 -1.38 -7.73
CA PHE A 274 -5.64 -1.33 -7.68
C PHE A 274 -5.10 -0.88 -9.05
N THR A 275 -4.94 0.43 -9.24
CA THR A 275 -4.29 0.98 -10.43
C THR A 275 -2.80 0.64 -10.39
N VAL A 276 -2.36 -0.25 -11.28
CA VAL A 276 -0.93 -0.53 -11.44
C VAL A 276 -0.28 0.65 -12.15
N GLY A 277 0.52 1.42 -11.41
CA GLY A 277 1.38 2.46 -11.97
C GLY A 277 2.33 1.90 -13.02
N GLY A 278 2.12 2.30 -14.28
CA GLY A 278 2.98 1.95 -15.41
C GLY A 278 4.22 2.84 -15.46
N GLY A 279 5.28 2.43 -14.76
CA GLY A 279 6.59 3.10 -14.78
C GLY A 279 6.77 4.20 -13.73
N GLN A 280 8.04 4.38 -13.33
CA GLN A 280 8.56 5.36 -12.37
C GLN A 280 8.18 5.18 -10.87
N ARG A 281 9.08 5.74 -10.05
CA ARG A 281 9.33 5.48 -8.61
C ARG A 281 8.21 5.89 -7.64
N TRP A 282 8.17 5.21 -6.49
CA TRP A 282 7.57 5.68 -5.23
C TRP A 282 8.50 5.35 -4.02
N ASN A 283 8.44 6.11 -2.90
CA ASN A 283 9.20 5.97 -1.63
C ASN A 283 8.36 5.37 -0.43
N TRP A 284 8.76 5.37 0.90
CA TRP A 284 8.29 4.30 1.88
C TRP A 284 9.09 3.68 3.12
N ARG A 285 9.79 4.28 4.14
CA ARG A 285 10.68 3.56 5.17
C ARG A 285 10.29 3.47 6.68
N VAL A 286 10.53 2.33 7.41
CA VAL A 286 11.02 2.19 8.84
C VAL A 286 11.41 0.73 9.25
N ARG A 287 12.67 0.56 9.73
CA ARG A 287 13.33 -0.47 10.60
C ARG A 287 12.80 -1.93 10.60
N LEU A 288 13.58 -3.03 10.43
CA LEU A 288 14.99 -3.23 9.99
C LEU A 288 15.44 -4.71 9.84
N VAL A 289 16.31 -5.00 8.85
CA VAL A 289 16.98 -6.28 8.55
C VAL A 289 18.32 -6.06 7.80
N VAL A 290 19.35 -6.89 8.07
CA VAL A 290 20.70 -6.82 7.45
C VAL A 290 21.01 -8.06 6.61
N VAL A 291 21.50 -7.85 5.38
CA VAL A 291 22.07 -8.92 4.55
C VAL A 291 23.60 -8.82 4.58
N ASP A 292 24.25 -9.91 4.98
CA ASP A 292 25.72 -10.02 5.03
C ASP A 292 26.17 -11.15 4.09
N ALA A 293 26.73 -10.76 2.95
CA ALA A 293 27.18 -11.65 1.89
C ALA A 293 28.65 -12.12 2.05
N SER A 294 29.35 -11.76 3.12
CA SER A 294 30.80 -12.03 3.28
C SER A 294 31.16 -13.52 3.51
N ALA A 295 30.17 -14.40 3.62
CA ALA A 295 30.34 -15.81 4.02
C ALA A 295 30.28 -16.86 2.87
N CYS A 296 30.43 -16.46 1.60
CA CYS A 296 30.49 -17.41 0.47
C CYS A 296 31.93 -17.77 0.08
N ARG A 297 32.44 -18.92 0.55
CA ARG A 297 33.62 -19.55 -0.06
C ARG A 297 33.28 -20.07 -1.48
N PRO A 298 34.20 -19.99 -2.46
CA PRO A 298 33.86 -20.15 -3.87
C PRO A 298 33.68 -21.61 -4.31
N ARG A 299 32.47 -22.17 -4.14
CA ARG A 299 31.97 -23.32 -4.92
C ARG A 299 30.48 -23.16 -5.26
N LEU A 300 30.21 -22.90 -6.54
CA LEU A 300 28.95 -23.17 -7.25
C LEU A 300 27.64 -22.88 -6.48
N CYS A 301 27.32 -21.59 -6.30
CA CYS A 301 25.93 -21.14 -6.12
C CYS A 301 25.53 -20.30 -7.35
N SER A 302 24.37 -20.61 -7.95
CA SER A 302 23.89 -19.95 -9.16
C SER A 302 23.33 -18.56 -8.88
N ALA A 303 23.36 -17.71 -9.92
CA ALA A 303 23.02 -16.28 -9.86
C ALA A 303 21.64 -15.95 -9.28
N ALA A 304 20.65 -16.84 -9.48
CA ALA A 304 19.27 -16.65 -9.03
C ALA A 304 19.18 -16.48 -7.50
N SER A 305 19.92 -17.29 -6.74
CA SER A 305 19.77 -17.46 -5.28
C SER A 305 19.96 -16.19 -4.42
N PHE A 306 20.55 -15.12 -4.96
CA PHE A 306 20.61 -13.79 -4.32
C PHE A 306 19.44 -12.88 -4.72
N VAL A 307 19.03 -12.93 -5.99
CA VAL A 307 17.92 -12.13 -6.52
C VAL A 307 16.61 -12.62 -5.88
N ASP A 308 16.36 -13.93 -5.91
CA ASP A 308 15.22 -14.58 -5.24
C ASP A 308 15.14 -14.23 -3.75
N LEU A 309 16.30 -14.12 -3.09
CA LEU A 309 16.42 -13.78 -1.67
C LEU A 309 16.01 -12.33 -1.41
N LEU A 310 16.53 -11.36 -2.17
CA LEU A 310 16.21 -9.95 -1.93
C LEU A 310 14.79 -9.60 -2.40
N ASP A 311 14.31 -10.22 -3.48
CA ASP A 311 12.93 -10.11 -3.93
C ASP A 311 11.96 -10.68 -2.89
N THR A 312 12.29 -11.83 -2.27
CA THR A 312 11.53 -12.37 -1.13
C THR A 312 11.49 -11.38 0.05
N ILE A 313 12.63 -10.77 0.40
CA ILE A 313 12.70 -9.78 1.49
C ILE A 313 11.84 -8.56 1.17
N VAL A 314 11.96 -7.98 -0.03
CA VAL A 314 11.20 -6.79 -0.43
C VAL A 314 9.71 -7.07 -0.59
N PHE A 315 9.32 -8.26 -1.04
CA PHE A 315 7.92 -8.69 -1.08
C PHE A 315 7.32 -8.78 0.33
N LEU A 316 8.05 -9.34 1.29
CA LEU A 316 7.60 -9.55 2.67
C LEU A 316 7.55 -8.29 3.53
N PHE A 317 8.51 -7.38 3.38
CA PHE A 317 8.58 -6.14 4.14
C PHE A 317 7.99 -4.93 3.40
N GLY A 318 7.77 -5.02 2.09
CA GLY A 318 7.31 -3.91 1.26
C GLY A 318 5.87 -4.02 0.74
N ILE A 319 5.38 -5.22 0.42
CA ILE A 319 4.20 -5.37 -0.46
C ILE A 319 2.94 -5.89 0.27
N PHE A 320 3.07 -6.73 1.30
CA PHE A 320 1.91 -7.32 2.00
C PHE A 320 1.18 -6.43 3.03
N LEU A 321 1.45 -5.12 3.07
CA LEU A 321 0.58 -4.15 3.76
C LEU A 321 -0.66 -3.78 2.94
N ILE A 322 -0.75 -4.25 1.69
CA ILE A 322 -1.87 -4.06 0.77
C ILE A 322 -2.71 -5.34 0.72
N SER A 323 -3.76 -5.47 1.55
CA SER A 323 -4.70 -6.61 1.58
C SER A 323 -5.98 -6.28 2.33
#